data_AF-A0A1V5ECS1-F1
#
_entry.id   AF-A0A1V5ECS1-F1
#
_cell.length_a   1.000
_cell.length_b   1.000
_cell.length_c   1.000
_cell.angle_alpha   90.00
_cell.angle_beta   90.00
_cell.angle_gamma   90.00
#
_symmetry.space_group_name_H-M   'P 1'
#
loop_
_entity.id
_entity.type
_entity.pdbx_description
1 polymer ?
#
loop_
_entity_poly.entity_id
_entity_poly.type
_entity_poly.pdbx_seq_one_letter_code
_entity_poly.pdbx_strand_id
1 'polypeptide(L)'
;MRNMLDTLSFRVSPEDEYNHPVDDAKNFNESMYINIFDFNRAMGGWFRVGNRPNEGNAEVTCCLYIPDGSVGFIFSRPNISSNESLDAAGLKFEVQEPLKRIRVTYGGPVCLLKNPHEMAKPMKAFAENPIVDCSVALDFQAVGPVFGGEMVNRDGSPFREPPEEAFAKAHYEQHMSGAGTIRVQEREWKIDGFGLRDHSWGPRYWQNIFWYRWLPMNFGPDLGFMFMIMGREDGNHQMMGIMLENGRYVPFRDVELQTEWDENYYQTALKVKAGTDDGVHEIEGRVLSLIPLRNRRKNEAGDVLETRITEGMTEYRYRGRVGYGMSEYLDQIIHGEPAGKEKG
;
A
#
# COMPACT_ATOMS: atom_id res chain seq x y z
N MET A 1 11.12 -14.41 -14.64
CA MET A 1 10.60 -13.15 -14.10
C MET A 1 11.07 -12.03 -15.01
N ARG A 2 10.18 -11.11 -15.41
CA ARG A 2 10.53 -9.97 -16.28
C ARG A 2 10.59 -8.70 -15.43
N ASN A 3 11.66 -7.92 -15.56
CA ASN A 3 11.75 -6.63 -14.92
C ASN A 3 11.00 -5.57 -15.74
N MET A 4 10.09 -4.84 -15.12
CA MET A 4 9.29 -3.81 -15.81
C MET A 4 10.14 -2.60 -16.25
N LEU A 5 11.21 -2.30 -15.51
CA LEU A 5 12.13 -1.18 -15.79
C LEU A 5 12.98 -1.40 -17.06
N ASP A 6 13.00 -2.63 -17.57
CA ASP A 6 13.70 -2.95 -18.83
C ASP A 6 12.94 -2.48 -20.07
N THR A 7 11.64 -2.18 -19.96
CA THR A 7 10.82 -1.81 -21.13
C THR A 7 10.00 -0.54 -20.95
N LEU A 8 9.94 0.01 -19.75
CA LEU A 8 9.12 1.18 -19.42
C LEU A 8 9.98 2.33 -18.92
N SER A 9 9.46 3.55 -19.09
CA SER A 9 9.88 4.74 -18.37
C SER A 9 8.67 5.44 -17.79
N PHE A 10 8.92 6.36 -16.86
CA PHE A 10 7.85 7.07 -16.15
C PHE A 10 7.97 8.58 -16.35
N ARG A 11 6.81 9.23 -16.36
CA ARG A 11 6.70 10.68 -16.33
C ARG A 11 5.92 11.11 -15.09
N VAL A 12 6.49 12.01 -14.31
CA VAL A 12 5.83 12.60 -13.15
C VAL A 12 6.20 14.08 -13.06
N SER A 13 5.23 14.89 -12.66
CA SER A 13 5.31 16.33 -12.50
C SER A 13 4.73 16.74 -11.14
N PRO A 14 5.08 17.92 -10.60
CA PRO A 14 4.47 18.44 -9.38
C PRO A 14 2.94 18.50 -9.44
N GLU A 15 2.37 18.73 -10.61
CA GLU A 15 0.92 18.79 -10.83
C GLU A 15 0.24 17.44 -10.59
N ASP A 16 0.95 16.32 -10.80
CA ASP A 16 0.43 14.96 -10.58
C ASP A 16 0.26 14.60 -9.09
N GLU A 17 0.66 15.49 -8.18
CA GLU A 17 0.36 15.37 -6.74
C GLU A 17 -1.11 15.68 -6.43
N TYR A 18 -1.77 16.48 -7.28
CA TYR A 18 -3.15 16.88 -7.10
C TYR A 18 -4.11 15.92 -7.81
N ASN A 19 -5.38 15.99 -7.47
CA ASN A 19 -6.41 15.19 -8.13
C ASN A 19 -6.53 15.53 -9.62
N HIS A 20 -6.71 14.48 -10.43
CA HIS A 20 -6.74 14.55 -11.87
C HIS A 20 -8.16 14.75 -12.42
N PRO A 21 -8.29 15.23 -13.67
CA PRO A 21 -9.55 15.21 -14.40
C PRO A 21 -10.14 13.79 -14.42
N VAL A 22 -11.43 13.69 -14.12
CA VAL A 22 -12.16 12.43 -14.12
C VAL A 22 -12.34 11.95 -15.56
N ASP A 23 -11.87 10.75 -15.85
CA ASP A 23 -12.06 10.09 -17.14
C ASP A 23 -13.44 9.44 -17.25
N ASP A 24 -13.87 9.08 -18.47
CA ASP A 24 -15.18 8.47 -18.76
C ASP A 24 -15.31 7.04 -18.18
N ALA A 25 -14.21 6.44 -17.75
CA ALA A 25 -14.20 5.12 -17.15
C ALA A 25 -15.05 5.08 -15.88
N LYS A 26 -16.12 4.27 -15.88
CA LYS A 26 -17.03 4.12 -14.73
C LYS A 26 -16.28 3.82 -13.42
N ASN A 27 -15.20 3.06 -13.50
CA ASN A 27 -14.37 2.63 -12.38
C ASN A 27 -13.13 3.52 -12.17
N PHE A 28 -13.14 4.77 -12.64
CA PHE A 28 -12.09 5.75 -12.35
C PHE A 28 -11.87 5.84 -10.83
N ASN A 29 -10.60 5.79 -10.43
CA ASN A 29 -10.19 5.92 -9.05
C ASN A 29 -9.00 6.87 -8.94
N GLU A 30 -9.14 7.93 -8.15
CA GLU A 30 -8.04 8.75 -7.65
C GLU A 30 -7.70 8.25 -6.26
N SER A 31 -6.47 7.86 -5.98
CA SER A 31 -6.12 7.21 -4.72
C SER A 31 -4.76 7.64 -4.23
N MET A 32 -4.73 8.18 -3.02
CA MET A 32 -3.50 8.39 -2.27
C MET A 32 -3.47 7.49 -1.05
N TYR A 33 -2.32 6.87 -0.84
CA TYR A 33 -2.01 6.04 0.32
C TYR A 33 -0.71 6.52 0.96
N ILE A 34 -0.61 6.40 2.27
CA ILE A 34 0.67 6.55 2.98
C ILE A 34 0.71 5.67 4.22
N ASN A 35 1.86 5.04 4.45
CA ASN A 35 2.17 4.37 5.72
C ASN A 35 3.26 5.13 6.50
N ILE A 36 3.36 4.82 7.79
CA ILE A 36 4.42 5.32 8.68
C ILE A 36 4.63 4.37 9.85
N PHE A 37 5.88 4.19 10.27
CA PHE A 37 6.25 3.43 11.45
C PHE A 37 7.29 4.14 12.31
N ASP A 38 7.00 4.27 13.60
CA ASP A 38 7.95 4.68 14.64
C ASP A 38 8.76 3.47 15.09
N PHE A 39 10.07 3.52 14.86
CA PHE A 39 10.96 2.39 15.06
C PHE A 39 11.24 2.10 16.53
N ASN A 40 11.13 3.11 17.40
CA ASN A 40 11.37 2.97 18.84
C ASN A 40 10.20 2.29 19.55
N ARG A 41 9.00 2.43 18.99
CA ARG A 41 7.76 1.93 19.59
C ARG A 41 7.19 0.70 18.86
N ALA A 42 7.74 0.37 17.69
CA ALA A 42 7.19 -0.66 16.80
C ALA A 42 5.68 -0.46 16.61
N MET A 43 5.29 0.77 16.23
CA MET A 43 3.89 1.14 15.98
C MET A 43 3.78 2.06 14.78
N GLY A 44 2.58 2.19 14.25
CA GLY A 44 2.36 3.01 13.08
C GLY A 44 1.01 2.77 12.47
N GLY A 45 0.91 3.01 11.17
CA GLY A 45 -0.33 2.79 10.45
C GLY A 45 -0.24 3.19 9.00
N TRP A 46 -1.33 2.97 8.31
CA TRP A 46 -1.52 3.41 6.94
C TRP A 46 -2.91 4.02 6.73
N PHE A 47 -2.96 4.92 5.76
CA PHE A 47 -4.11 5.76 5.49
C PHE A 47 -4.34 5.77 3.99
N ARG A 48 -5.60 5.66 3.56
CA ARG A 48 -5.95 5.70 2.15
C ARG A 48 -7.27 6.43 1.94
N VAL A 49 -7.28 7.37 1.00
CA VAL A 49 -8.51 7.87 0.37
C VAL A 49 -8.48 7.48 -1.10
N GLY A 50 -9.55 6.85 -1.57
CA GLY A 50 -9.77 6.52 -2.97
C GLY A 50 -11.08 7.12 -3.48
N ASN A 51 -11.05 8.28 -4.14
CA ASN A 51 -12.24 8.86 -4.77
C ASN A 51 -12.69 8.02 -5.96
N ARG A 52 -14.01 7.78 -6.06
CA ARG A 52 -14.66 7.08 -7.19
C ARG A 52 -15.82 7.96 -7.69
N PRO A 53 -15.50 9.12 -8.31
CA PRO A 53 -16.48 10.15 -8.64
C PRO A 53 -17.60 9.66 -9.56
N ASN A 54 -17.28 8.81 -10.54
CA ASN A 54 -18.28 8.22 -11.46
C ASN A 54 -19.21 7.21 -10.77
N GLU A 55 -18.87 6.76 -9.56
CA GLU A 55 -19.70 5.91 -8.70
C GLU A 55 -20.32 6.69 -7.52
N GLY A 56 -20.06 7.99 -7.41
CA GLY A 56 -20.61 8.88 -6.39
C GLY A 56 -20.12 8.62 -4.95
N ASN A 57 -19.00 7.92 -4.78
CA ASN A 57 -18.46 7.56 -3.46
C ASN A 57 -16.93 7.68 -3.39
N ALA A 58 -16.40 7.64 -2.18
CA ALA A 58 -14.98 7.39 -1.92
C ALA A 58 -14.82 6.08 -1.14
N GLU A 59 -13.61 5.54 -1.12
CA GLU A 59 -13.20 4.47 -0.22
C GLU A 59 -12.16 5.04 0.75
N VAL A 60 -12.45 5.00 2.05
CA VAL A 60 -11.60 5.58 3.08
C VAL A 60 -11.16 4.50 4.05
N THR A 61 -9.86 4.39 4.28
CA THR A 61 -9.28 3.44 5.22
C THR A 61 -8.29 4.13 6.16
N CYS A 62 -8.41 3.81 7.44
CA CYS A 62 -7.42 4.12 8.46
C CYS A 62 -7.12 2.81 9.20
N CYS A 63 -5.85 2.42 9.23
CA CYS A 63 -5.37 1.22 9.90
C CYS A 63 -4.18 1.57 10.78
N LEU A 64 -4.26 1.24 12.06
CA LEU A 64 -3.26 1.57 13.07
C LEU A 64 -2.78 0.28 13.74
N TYR A 65 -1.48 0.03 13.69
CA TYR A 65 -0.84 -1.05 14.43
C TYR A 65 -0.36 -0.53 15.78
N ILE A 66 -0.86 -1.14 16.85
CA ILE A 66 -0.63 -0.70 18.23
C ILE A 66 0.45 -1.60 18.86
N PRO A 67 1.35 -1.08 19.73
CA PRO A 67 2.47 -1.87 20.29
C PRO A 67 2.10 -3.19 20.97
N ASP A 68 0.86 -3.37 21.42
CA ASP A 68 0.38 -4.59 22.06
C ASP A 68 -0.10 -5.66 21.05
N GLY A 69 0.08 -5.42 19.75
CA GLY A 69 -0.33 -6.31 18.65
C GLY A 69 -1.75 -6.06 18.15
N SER A 70 -2.56 -5.27 18.87
CA SER A 70 -3.90 -4.91 18.42
C SER A 70 -3.88 -3.97 17.20
N VAL A 71 -4.98 -3.96 16.46
CA VAL A 71 -5.16 -3.08 15.29
C VAL A 71 -6.41 -2.22 15.47
N GLY A 72 -6.28 -0.91 15.29
CA GLY A 72 -7.41 -0.02 15.06
C GLY A 72 -7.69 0.07 13.57
N PHE A 73 -8.87 -0.35 13.11
CA PHE A 73 -9.20 -0.39 11.68
C PHE A 73 -10.56 0.23 11.38
N ILE A 74 -10.65 0.98 10.30
CA ILE A 74 -11.93 1.38 9.71
C ILE A 74 -11.84 1.32 8.19
N PHE A 75 -12.90 0.84 7.55
CA PHE A 75 -13.15 1.00 6.14
C PHE A 75 -14.54 1.63 5.99
N SER A 76 -14.64 2.68 5.18
CA SER A 76 -15.92 3.33 4.91
C SER A 76 -16.06 3.70 3.44
N ARG A 77 -17.32 3.80 2.99
CA ARG A 77 -17.69 4.24 1.64
C ARG A 77 -18.59 5.47 1.69
N PRO A 78 -18.09 6.65 2.10
CA PRO A 78 -18.89 7.86 2.12
C PRO A 78 -19.29 8.28 0.70
N ASN A 79 -20.43 8.95 0.57
CA ASN A 79 -20.79 9.60 -0.68
C ASN A 79 -19.90 10.83 -0.91
N ILE A 80 -19.51 11.07 -2.17
CA ILE A 80 -18.80 12.27 -2.59
C ILE A 80 -19.49 12.86 -3.83
N SER A 81 -19.31 14.16 -4.06
CA SER A 81 -19.87 14.86 -5.22
C SER A 81 -18.83 15.44 -6.17
N SER A 82 -17.53 15.34 -5.83
CA SER A 82 -16.43 15.86 -6.66
C SER A 82 -15.16 15.03 -6.49
N ASN A 83 -14.17 15.28 -7.37
CA ASN A 83 -12.79 14.78 -7.25
C ASN A 83 -11.81 15.92 -6.94
N GLU A 84 -12.26 17.01 -6.30
CA GLU A 84 -11.42 18.20 -6.12
C GLU A 84 -10.41 18.07 -4.96
N SER A 85 -10.64 17.13 -4.04
CA SER A 85 -9.76 16.88 -2.91
C SER A 85 -9.87 15.44 -2.42
N LEU A 86 -8.82 14.98 -1.74
CA LEU A 86 -8.79 13.72 -1.00
C LEU A 86 -9.15 13.99 0.46
N ASP A 87 -10.41 14.33 0.70
CA ASP A 87 -10.99 14.65 2.00
C ASP A 87 -12.36 13.95 2.14
N ALA A 88 -12.39 12.85 2.89
CA ALA A 88 -13.58 12.03 3.02
C ALA A 88 -13.59 11.25 4.33
N ALA A 89 -14.79 11.13 4.95
CA ALA A 89 -15.02 10.40 6.20
C ALA A 89 -14.00 10.69 7.32
N GLY A 90 -13.59 11.96 7.43
CA GLY A 90 -12.66 12.44 8.45
C GLY A 90 -11.18 12.22 8.13
N LEU A 91 -10.83 11.49 7.05
CA LEU A 91 -9.46 11.37 6.55
C LEU A 91 -9.21 12.42 5.46
N LYS A 92 -8.14 13.19 5.62
CA LYS A 92 -7.74 14.24 4.68
C LYS A 92 -6.25 14.14 4.36
N PHE A 93 -5.94 14.22 3.07
CA PHE A 93 -4.59 14.49 2.56
C PHE A 93 -4.51 15.95 2.11
N GLU A 94 -3.55 16.69 2.65
CA GLU A 94 -3.32 18.10 2.32
C GLU A 94 -1.92 18.27 1.74
N VAL A 95 -1.85 18.63 0.46
CA VAL A 95 -0.60 18.92 -0.24
C VAL A 95 -0.10 20.30 0.19
N GLN A 96 0.99 20.32 0.97
CA GLN A 96 1.62 21.57 1.42
C GLN A 96 2.69 22.06 0.45
N GLU A 97 3.46 21.13 -0.10
CA GLU A 97 4.42 21.38 -1.17
C GLU A 97 4.48 20.13 -2.07
N PRO A 98 4.10 20.21 -3.34
CA PRO A 98 4.02 19.05 -4.21
C PRO A 98 5.30 18.22 -4.26
N LEU A 99 5.15 16.90 -4.25
CA LEU A 99 6.22 15.91 -4.26
C LEU A 99 7.20 15.99 -3.07
N LYS A 100 6.89 16.80 -2.04
CA LYS A 100 7.81 17.11 -0.94
C LYS A 100 7.19 17.09 0.44
N ARG A 101 6.04 17.74 0.65
CA ARG A 101 5.39 17.86 1.96
C ARG A 101 3.89 17.68 1.86
N ILE A 102 3.37 16.77 2.66
CA ILE A 102 1.94 16.52 2.80
C ILE A 102 1.57 16.40 4.28
N ARG A 103 0.36 16.83 4.62
CA ARG A 103 -0.21 16.64 5.95
C ARG A 103 -1.37 15.67 5.85
N VAL A 104 -1.40 14.70 6.76
CA VAL A 104 -2.49 13.74 6.88
C VAL A 104 -3.17 13.92 8.23
N THR A 105 -4.49 14.11 8.18
CA THR A 105 -5.31 14.14 9.38
C THR A 105 -6.43 13.14 9.30
N TYR A 106 -6.70 12.45 10.39
CA TYR A 106 -7.87 11.61 10.56
C TYR A 106 -8.62 12.00 11.84
N GLY A 107 -9.94 12.11 11.78
CA GLY A 107 -10.79 12.24 12.96
C GLY A 107 -12.04 11.40 12.77
N GLY A 108 -12.18 10.32 13.55
CA GLY A 108 -13.30 9.41 13.41
C GLY A 108 -13.15 8.12 14.19
N PRO A 109 -14.09 7.19 14.02
CA PRO A 109 -14.09 5.92 14.75
C PRO A 109 -13.16 4.89 14.12
N VAL A 110 -12.52 4.06 14.95
CA VAL A 110 -11.87 2.82 14.53
C VAL A 110 -12.44 1.63 15.28
N CYS A 111 -12.58 0.50 14.60
CA CYS A 111 -12.82 -0.80 15.23
C CYS A 111 -11.51 -1.30 15.83
N LEU A 112 -11.46 -1.44 17.15
CA LEU A 112 -10.26 -1.86 17.86
C LEU A 112 -10.26 -3.39 18.05
N LEU A 113 -9.46 -4.08 17.24
CA LEU A 113 -9.32 -5.53 17.24
C LEU A 113 -8.15 -5.96 18.10
N LYS A 114 -8.41 -6.68 19.19
CA LYS A 114 -7.35 -7.38 19.94
C LYS A 114 -6.74 -8.53 19.14
N ASN A 115 -7.55 -9.16 18.30
CA ASN A 115 -7.12 -10.19 17.37
C ASN A 115 -7.44 -9.72 15.94
N PRO A 116 -6.48 -9.10 15.23
CA PRO A 116 -6.71 -8.53 13.90
C PRO A 116 -7.20 -9.56 12.86
N HIS A 117 -6.88 -10.85 13.02
CA HIS A 117 -7.32 -11.91 12.10
C HIS A 117 -8.84 -12.07 12.05
N GLU A 118 -9.58 -11.58 13.05
CA GLU A 118 -11.04 -11.55 13.03
C GLU A 118 -11.60 -10.78 11.83
N MET A 119 -10.84 -9.83 11.26
CA MET A 119 -11.25 -9.04 10.09
C MET A 119 -11.46 -9.88 8.82
N ALA A 120 -11.01 -11.14 8.80
CA ALA A 120 -11.38 -12.10 7.75
C ALA A 120 -12.91 -12.30 7.65
N LYS A 121 -13.64 -12.03 8.75
CA LYS A 121 -15.11 -12.02 8.83
C LYS A 121 -15.58 -10.61 9.27
N PRO A 122 -15.54 -9.60 8.38
CA PRO A 122 -15.68 -8.19 8.75
C PRO A 122 -17.00 -7.88 9.47
N MET A 123 -18.13 -8.45 9.02
CA MET A 123 -19.43 -8.24 9.69
C MET A 123 -19.40 -8.67 11.17
N LYS A 124 -18.73 -9.78 11.47
CA LYS A 124 -18.57 -10.29 12.83
C LYS A 124 -17.56 -9.43 13.59
N ALA A 125 -16.43 -9.11 12.97
CA ALA A 125 -15.39 -8.28 13.57
C ALA A 125 -15.92 -6.92 14.05
N PHE A 126 -16.64 -6.19 13.18
CA PHE A 126 -17.25 -4.90 13.53
C PHE A 126 -18.37 -5.00 14.58
N ALA A 127 -19.05 -6.14 14.67
CA ALA A 127 -20.14 -6.34 15.64
C ALA A 127 -19.62 -6.72 17.04
N GLU A 128 -18.49 -7.42 17.12
CA GLU A 128 -17.98 -8.01 18.36
C GLU A 128 -16.80 -7.25 18.98
N ASN A 129 -16.19 -6.33 18.24
CA ASN A 129 -15.10 -5.48 18.73
C ASN A 129 -15.58 -4.04 19.02
N PRO A 130 -14.97 -3.36 20.00
CA PRO A 130 -15.34 -2.00 20.33
C PRO A 130 -14.99 -1.02 19.20
N ILE A 131 -15.93 -0.14 18.90
CA ILE A 131 -15.70 1.04 18.07
C ILE A 131 -15.30 2.19 19.00
N VAL A 132 -14.11 2.77 18.80
CA VAL A 132 -13.54 3.79 19.67
C VAL A 132 -13.12 5.03 18.88
N ASP A 133 -13.10 6.18 19.55
CA ASP A 133 -12.64 7.43 18.95
C ASP A 133 -11.15 7.37 18.63
N CYS A 134 -10.79 7.91 17.46
CA CYS A 134 -9.43 8.01 16.98
C CYS A 134 -9.16 9.38 16.37
N SER A 135 -7.94 9.89 16.57
CA SER A 135 -7.43 11.03 15.83
C SER A 135 -5.99 10.84 15.40
N VAL A 136 -5.66 11.30 14.20
CA VAL A 136 -4.32 11.30 13.63
C VAL A 136 -4.04 12.70 13.10
N ALA A 137 -2.84 13.20 13.36
CA ALA A 137 -2.32 14.41 12.74
C ALA A 137 -0.83 14.22 12.53
N LEU A 138 -0.43 14.04 11.27
CA LEU A 138 0.94 13.73 10.86
C LEU A 138 1.35 14.68 9.74
N ASP A 139 2.54 15.25 9.86
CA ASP A 139 3.19 16.01 8.81
C ASP A 139 4.30 15.12 8.22
N PHE A 140 4.34 15.03 6.89
CA PHE A 140 5.28 14.19 6.15
C PHE A 140 6.19 15.03 5.28
N GLN A 141 7.42 14.55 5.14
CA GLN A 141 8.43 15.11 4.26
C GLN A 141 9.11 14.01 3.45
N ALA A 142 9.31 14.25 2.16
CA ALA A 142 10.03 13.35 1.28
C ALA A 142 11.49 13.18 1.73
N VAL A 143 11.96 11.92 1.78
CA VAL A 143 13.37 11.57 2.02
C VAL A 143 14.06 11.01 0.77
N GLY A 144 13.28 10.60 -0.23
CA GLY A 144 13.77 10.12 -1.52
C GLY A 144 13.15 10.86 -2.71
N PRO A 145 13.68 10.61 -3.91
CA PRO A 145 13.04 11.06 -5.14
C PRO A 145 11.69 10.35 -5.34
N VAL A 146 10.93 10.78 -6.33
CA VAL A 146 9.70 10.10 -6.76
C VAL A 146 10.07 8.97 -7.72
N PHE A 147 9.42 7.82 -7.56
CA PHE A 147 9.57 6.68 -8.45
C PHE A 147 8.23 6.28 -9.03
N GLY A 148 8.14 6.14 -10.36
CA GLY A 148 6.88 5.93 -11.05
C GLY A 148 6.30 7.21 -11.64
N GLY A 149 5.01 7.18 -11.96
CA GLY A 149 4.26 8.21 -12.67
C GLY A 149 3.41 7.62 -13.79
N GLU A 150 3.08 8.41 -14.80
CA GLU A 150 2.47 7.94 -16.03
C GLU A 150 3.44 7.01 -16.76
N MET A 151 2.97 5.81 -17.09
CA MET A 151 3.72 4.84 -17.86
C MET A 151 3.85 5.31 -19.32
N VAL A 152 5.08 5.35 -19.81
CA VAL A 152 5.39 5.67 -21.21
C VAL A 152 6.36 4.63 -21.77
N ASN A 153 6.31 4.44 -23.09
CA ASN A 153 7.34 3.66 -23.77
C ASN A 153 8.71 4.35 -23.61
N ARG A 154 9.81 3.62 -23.79
CA ARG A 154 11.17 4.18 -23.66
C ARG A 154 11.46 5.36 -24.60
N ASP A 155 10.77 5.44 -25.73
CA ASP A 155 10.85 6.56 -26.67
C ASP A 155 9.98 7.78 -26.27
N GLY A 156 9.25 7.68 -25.15
CA GLY A 156 8.37 8.72 -24.62
C GLY A 156 6.95 8.73 -25.19
N SER A 157 6.63 7.81 -26.11
CA SER A 157 5.27 7.66 -26.64
C SER A 157 4.31 7.07 -25.60
N PRO A 158 2.99 7.34 -25.69
CA PRO A 158 2.02 6.83 -24.73
C PRO A 158 2.03 5.30 -24.65
N PHE A 159 2.14 4.76 -23.45
CA PHE A 159 1.90 3.35 -23.20
C PHE A 159 0.40 3.11 -23.12
N ARG A 160 -0.11 2.08 -23.81
CA ARG A 160 -1.52 1.69 -23.73
C ARG A 160 -1.60 0.29 -23.15
N GLU A 161 -2.03 0.22 -21.89
CA GLU A 161 -2.33 -1.04 -21.24
C GLU A 161 -3.70 -1.56 -21.71
N PRO A 162 -3.85 -2.87 -21.98
CA PRO A 162 -5.16 -3.44 -22.25
C PRO A 162 -6.11 -3.21 -21.06
N PRO A 163 -7.39 -2.81 -21.27
CA PRO A 163 -8.31 -2.49 -20.17
C PRO A 163 -8.52 -3.60 -19.12
N GLU A 164 -8.40 -4.85 -19.54
CA GLU A 164 -8.49 -6.06 -18.70
C GLU A 164 -7.28 -6.23 -17.78
N GLU A 165 -6.13 -5.65 -18.13
CA GLU A 165 -4.91 -5.64 -17.33
C GLU A 165 -4.72 -4.31 -16.57
N ALA A 166 -5.44 -3.27 -16.98
CA ALA A 166 -5.30 -1.92 -16.44
C ALA A 166 -5.64 -1.86 -14.94
N PHE A 167 -4.67 -1.38 -14.15
CA PHE A 167 -4.82 -1.16 -12.70
C PHE A 167 -4.76 0.31 -12.29
N ALA A 168 -3.99 1.11 -13.02
CA ALA A 168 -3.93 2.56 -12.96
C ALA A 168 -3.35 3.09 -14.28
N LYS A 169 -3.71 4.30 -14.68
CA LYS A 169 -3.04 4.99 -15.79
C LYS A 169 -1.62 5.43 -15.37
N ALA A 170 -1.49 5.81 -14.12
CA ALA A 170 -0.25 6.27 -13.53
C ALA A 170 -0.21 5.93 -12.05
N HIS A 171 0.99 5.69 -11.56
CA HIS A 171 1.25 5.34 -10.18
C HIS A 171 2.67 5.76 -9.82
N TYR A 172 2.84 6.59 -8.80
CA TYR A 172 4.15 6.89 -8.24
C TYR A 172 4.20 6.58 -6.75
N GLU A 173 5.42 6.38 -6.28
CA GLU A 173 5.76 6.11 -4.91
C GLU A 173 6.91 6.98 -4.43
N GLN A 174 6.96 7.21 -3.12
CA GLN A 174 8.04 7.99 -2.52
C GLN A 174 8.24 7.60 -1.05
N HIS A 175 9.50 7.39 -0.67
CA HIS A 175 9.87 7.23 0.73
C HIS A 175 9.73 8.57 1.47
N MET A 176 9.11 8.51 2.64
CA MET A 176 8.75 9.66 3.46
C MET A 176 9.27 9.48 4.89
N SER A 177 9.69 10.58 5.51
CA SER A 177 9.70 10.73 6.96
C SER A 177 8.40 11.39 7.40
N GLY A 178 7.92 11.10 8.60
CA GLY A 178 6.78 11.83 9.17
C GLY A 178 6.83 11.92 10.68
N ALA A 179 6.17 12.95 11.19
CA ALA A 179 6.07 13.17 12.62
C ALA A 179 4.70 13.75 13.00
N GLY A 180 4.26 13.48 14.22
CA GLY A 180 3.01 14.02 14.72
C GLY A 180 2.42 13.20 15.85
N THR A 181 1.09 13.04 15.85
CA THR A 181 0.36 12.40 16.95
C THR A 181 -0.70 11.44 16.43
N ILE A 182 -0.77 10.27 17.06
CA ILE A 182 -1.87 9.31 16.93
C ILE A 182 -2.52 9.18 18.30
N ARG A 183 -3.85 9.23 18.34
CA ARG A 183 -4.66 8.96 19.54
C ARG A 183 -5.70 7.92 19.23
N VAL A 184 -5.83 6.94 20.12
CA VAL A 184 -6.89 5.93 20.10
C VAL A 184 -7.44 5.85 21.51
N GLN A 185 -8.72 6.20 21.68
CA GLN A 185 -9.35 6.35 23.00
C GLN A 185 -8.54 7.32 23.89
N GLU A 186 -8.12 6.89 25.08
CA GLU A 186 -7.33 7.68 26.03
C GLU A 186 -5.82 7.60 25.77
N ARG A 187 -5.38 6.75 24.83
CA ARG A 187 -3.96 6.53 24.53
C ARG A 187 -3.51 7.53 23.47
N GLU A 188 -2.43 8.24 23.75
CA GLU A 188 -1.76 9.15 22.83
C GLU A 188 -0.31 8.72 22.61
N TRP A 189 0.14 8.77 21.36
CA TRP A 189 1.53 8.56 20.98
C TRP A 189 2.03 9.68 20.10
N LYS A 190 3.24 10.16 20.40
CA LYS A 190 4.03 10.96 19.46
C LYS A 190 4.73 10.01 18.51
N ILE A 191 4.51 10.24 17.22
CA ILE A 191 5.11 9.48 16.13
C ILE A 191 6.25 10.30 15.57
N ASP A 192 7.38 9.65 15.37
CA ASP A 192 8.52 10.11 14.58
C ASP A 192 9.07 8.86 13.87
N GLY A 193 8.93 8.83 12.56
CA GLY A 193 9.06 7.59 11.81
C GLY A 193 9.24 7.76 10.33
N PHE A 194 9.31 6.62 9.66
CA PHE A 194 9.51 6.52 8.22
C PHE A 194 8.43 5.65 7.60
N GLY A 195 8.17 5.89 6.33
CA GLY A 195 7.16 5.17 5.59
C GLY A 195 7.28 5.41 4.09
N LEU A 196 6.27 4.98 3.36
CA LEU A 196 6.15 5.17 1.93
C LEU A 196 4.74 5.64 1.60
N ARG A 197 4.65 6.53 0.63
CA ARG A 197 3.39 6.94 0.03
C ARG A 197 3.30 6.44 -1.40
N ASP A 198 2.07 6.26 -1.86
CA ASP A 198 1.74 6.16 -3.27
C ASP A 198 0.60 7.10 -3.65
N HIS A 199 0.60 7.50 -4.92
CA HIS A 199 -0.50 8.21 -5.54
C HIS A 199 -0.75 7.60 -6.91
N SER A 200 -2.02 7.37 -7.21
CA SER A 200 -2.42 6.72 -8.45
C SER A 200 -3.77 7.18 -8.94
N TRP A 201 -3.92 7.20 -10.26
CA TRP A 201 -5.17 7.60 -10.92
C TRP A 201 -5.44 6.77 -12.16
N GLY A 202 -6.72 6.65 -12.50
CA GLY A 202 -7.22 5.94 -13.67
C GLY A 202 -8.20 4.81 -13.36
N PRO A 203 -8.58 4.02 -14.38
CA PRO A 203 -9.51 2.91 -14.22
C PRO A 203 -8.95 1.83 -13.27
N ARG A 204 -9.76 1.38 -12.30
CA ARG A 204 -9.33 0.36 -11.32
C ARG A 204 -10.39 -0.70 -11.03
N TYR A 205 -10.02 -1.96 -11.26
CA TYR A 205 -10.63 -3.13 -10.62
C TYR A 205 -9.54 -3.96 -9.93
N TRP A 206 -9.71 -4.23 -8.64
CA TRP A 206 -8.78 -5.07 -7.87
C TRP A 206 -8.64 -6.49 -8.43
N GLN A 207 -9.69 -6.99 -9.10
CA GLN A 207 -9.72 -8.32 -9.71
C GLN A 207 -8.91 -8.42 -11.01
N ASN A 208 -8.46 -7.30 -11.58
CA ASN A 208 -7.57 -7.33 -12.75
C ASN A 208 -6.17 -7.85 -12.37
N ILE A 209 -5.81 -7.80 -11.08
CA ILE A 209 -4.56 -8.35 -10.58
C ILE A 209 -4.79 -9.78 -10.11
N PHE A 210 -4.06 -10.74 -10.69
CA PHE A 210 -4.14 -12.14 -10.27
C PHE A 210 -3.55 -12.34 -8.86
N TRP A 211 -2.35 -11.81 -8.60
CA TRP A 211 -1.82 -11.57 -7.26
C TRP A 211 -0.63 -10.59 -7.30
N TYR A 212 -0.35 -9.93 -6.18
CA TYR A 212 0.89 -9.17 -6.00
C TYR A 212 1.48 -9.28 -4.59
N ARG A 213 2.75 -8.90 -4.48
CA ARG A 213 3.49 -8.68 -3.24
C ARG A 213 4.10 -7.29 -3.27
N TRP A 214 3.59 -6.39 -2.43
CA TRP A 214 4.08 -5.03 -2.28
C TRP A 214 4.79 -4.88 -0.93
N LEU A 215 6.08 -4.55 -1.00
CA LEU A 215 6.98 -4.58 0.15
C LEU A 215 7.73 -3.24 0.31
N PRO A 216 7.07 -2.17 0.76
CA PRO A 216 7.76 -0.94 1.12
C PRO A 216 8.43 -1.09 2.49
N MET A 217 9.74 -0.84 2.55
CA MET A 217 10.61 -1.06 3.71
C MET A 217 11.41 0.20 4.00
N ASN A 218 11.49 0.59 5.26
CA ASN A 218 12.25 1.76 5.69
C ASN A 218 13.29 1.36 6.73
N PHE A 219 14.53 1.83 6.58
CA PHE A 219 15.64 1.55 7.51
C PHE A 219 16.23 2.83 8.12
N GLY A 220 15.55 3.96 7.96
CA GLY A 220 15.97 5.27 8.43
C GLY A 220 15.88 6.32 7.32
N PRO A 221 16.56 7.47 7.49
CA PRO A 221 16.46 8.59 6.54
C PRO A 221 17.21 8.35 5.22
N ASP A 222 18.14 7.40 5.21
CA ASP A 222 19.14 7.21 4.16
C ASP A 222 19.00 5.88 3.41
N LEU A 223 18.13 4.99 3.89
CA LEU A 223 17.99 3.64 3.37
C LEU A 223 16.55 3.15 3.41
N GLY A 224 16.09 2.59 2.30
CA GLY A 224 14.75 2.05 2.13
C GLY A 224 14.70 1.16 0.89
N PHE A 225 13.67 0.34 0.80
CA PHE A 225 13.45 -0.54 -0.33
C PHE A 225 11.97 -0.52 -0.68
N MET A 226 11.66 -0.67 -1.96
CA MET A 226 10.33 -1.06 -2.38
C MET A 226 10.45 -2.16 -3.41
N PHE A 227 9.67 -3.21 -3.25
CA PHE A 227 9.46 -4.24 -4.25
C PHE A 227 7.98 -4.37 -4.57
N MET A 228 7.69 -4.48 -5.85
CA MET A 228 6.41 -4.91 -6.39
C MET A 228 6.66 -6.16 -7.22
N ILE A 229 6.11 -7.29 -6.79
CA ILE A 229 6.15 -8.57 -7.53
C ILE A 229 4.71 -8.91 -7.91
N MET A 230 4.45 -9.15 -9.18
CA MET A 230 3.11 -9.43 -9.70
C MET A 230 3.12 -10.72 -10.51
N GLY A 231 2.19 -11.63 -10.20
CA GLY A 231 1.98 -12.83 -10.98
C GLY A 231 0.76 -12.74 -11.88
N ARG A 232 0.76 -13.60 -12.90
CA ARG A 232 -0.34 -13.79 -13.86
C ARG A 232 -0.82 -15.23 -13.80
N GLU A 233 -2.03 -15.47 -14.29
CA GLU A 233 -2.66 -16.79 -14.28
C GLU A 233 -1.89 -17.83 -15.10
N ASP A 234 -1.19 -17.40 -16.15
CA ASP A 234 -0.33 -18.23 -16.99
C ASP A 234 0.99 -18.67 -16.30
N GLY A 235 1.20 -18.26 -15.05
CA GLY A 235 2.41 -18.55 -14.27
C GLY A 235 3.60 -17.64 -14.58
N ASN A 236 3.43 -16.62 -15.43
CA ASN A 236 4.45 -15.58 -15.63
C ASN A 236 4.43 -14.56 -14.49
N HIS A 237 5.59 -13.95 -14.26
CA HIS A 237 5.80 -12.98 -13.18
C HIS A 237 6.58 -11.77 -13.65
N GLN A 238 6.17 -10.60 -13.18
CA GLN A 238 6.83 -9.33 -13.38
C GLN A 238 7.27 -8.76 -12.04
N MET A 239 8.33 -7.95 -12.08
CA MET A 239 8.79 -7.24 -10.89
C MET A 239 9.20 -5.80 -11.20
N MET A 240 9.16 -4.99 -10.15
CA MET A 240 9.78 -3.68 -10.07
C MET A 240 10.35 -3.51 -8.67
N GLY A 241 11.51 -2.87 -8.56
CA GLY A 241 12.07 -2.57 -7.24
C GLY A 241 13.13 -1.50 -7.27
N ILE A 242 13.20 -0.76 -6.17
CA ILE A 242 14.16 0.30 -5.93
C ILE A 242 14.74 0.22 -4.52
N MET A 243 16.01 0.57 -4.39
CA MET A 243 16.67 0.83 -3.12
C MET A 243 16.88 2.35 -3.00
N LEU A 244 16.35 2.97 -1.96
CA LEU A 244 16.80 4.28 -1.50
C LEU A 244 18.17 4.10 -0.87
N GLU A 245 19.17 4.82 -1.37
CA GLU A 245 20.48 4.92 -0.73
C GLU A 245 20.96 6.36 -0.81
N ASN A 246 21.13 7.01 0.34
CA ASN A 246 21.63 8.38 0.46
C ASN A 246 20.90 9.39 -0.45
N GLY A 247 19.57 9.32 -0.47
CA GLY A 247 18.72 10.25 -1.24
C GLY A 247 18.62 9.94 -2.74
N ARG A 248 19.06 8.77 -3.19
CA ARG A 248 18.95 8.33 -4.60
C ARG A 248 18.29 6.96 -4.67
N TYR A 249 17.57 6.69 -5.76
CA TYR A 249 17.08 5.35 -6.04
C TYR A 249 18.05 4.59 -6.96
N VAL A 250 18.37 3.37 -6.54
CA VAL A 250 19.08 2.36 -7.33
C VAL A 250 18.07 1.28 -7.72
N PRO A 251 17.88 1.00 -9.02
CA PRO A 251 16.92 -0.02 -9.45
C PRO A 251 17.47 -1.43 -9.20
N PHE A 252 16.58 -2.34 -8.81
CA PHE A 252 16.87 -3.77 -8.81
C PHE A 252 16.68 -4.38 -10.20
N ARG A 253 17.46 -5.41 -10.51
CA ARG A 253 17.41 -6.19 -11.75
C ARG A 253 16.57 -7.44 -11.60
N ASP A 254 16.67 -8.08 -10.44
CA ASP A 254 15.92 -9.28 -10.08
C ASP A 254 15.50 -9.23 -8.61
N VAL A 255 14.54 -10.10 -8.27
CA VAL A 255 14.12 -10.34 -6.90
C VAL A 255 13.65 -11.78 -6.77
N GLU A 256 14.06 -12.43 -5.69
CA GLU A 256 13.53 -13.69 -5.19
C GLU A 256 12.89 -13.41 -3.83
N LEU A 257 11.65 -13.85 -3.65
CA LEU A 257 10.90 -13.76 -2.41
C LEU A 257 10.58 -15.18 -1.94
N GLN A 258 10.81 -15.42 -0.65
CA GLN A 258 10.39 -16.62 0.04
C GLN A 258 9.51 -16.20 1.23
N THR A 259 8.32 -16.77 1.34
CA THR A 259 7.38 -16.48 2.44
C THR A 259 7.17 -17.70 3.32
N GLU A 260 7.15 -17.46 4.63
CA GLU A 260 6.64 -18.39 5.62
C GLU A 260 5.17 -18.05 5.92
N TRP A 261 4.32 -19.07 5.94
CA TRP A 261 2.87 -18.93 6.03
C TRP A 261 2.33 -19.60 7.30
N ASP A 262 1.27 -19.05 7.88
CA ASP A 262 0.43 -19.75 8.86
C ASP A 262 -0.57 -20.70 8.17
N GLU A 263 -1.38 -21.40 8.96
CA GLU A 263 -2.42 -22.33 8.45
C GLU A 263 -3.53 -21.65 7.63
N ASN A 264 -3.66 -20.32 7.70
CA ASN A 264 -4.62 -19.51 6.95
C ASN A 264 -3.99 -18.85 5.71
N TYR A 265 -2.73 -19.19 5.40
CA TYR A 265 -1.93 -18.53 4.38
C TYR A 265 -1.77 -17.02 4.63
N TYR A 266 -1.57 -16.62 5.88
CA TYR A 266 -1.09 -15.31 6.24
C TYR A 266 0.43 -15.35 6.39
N GLN A 267 1.11 -14.38 5.80
CA GLN A 267 2.55 -14.26 5.88
C GLN A 267 2.97 -14.00 7.33
N THR A 268 3.94 -14.77 7.83
CA THR A 268 4.49 -14.64 9.19
C THR A 268 5.95 -14.19 9.17
N ALA A 269 6.69 -14.59 8.14
CA ALA A 269 8.04 -14.13 7.85
C ALA A 269 8.30 -14.16 6.34
N LEU A 270 9.32 -13.43 5.90
CA LEU A 270 9.74 -13.40 4.50
C LEU A 270 11.25 -13.23 4.38
N LYS A 271 11.82 -13.70 3.26
CA LYS A 271 13.20 -13.44 2.86
C LYS A 271 13.21 -12.92 1.43
N VAL A 272 13.85 -11.78 1.23
CA VAL A 272 14.07 -11.18 -0.08
C VAL A 272 15.55 -11.27 -0.43
N LYS A 273 15.85 -11.78 -1.63
CA LYS A 273 17.17 -11.73 -2.25
C LYS A 273 17.04 -10.99 -3.57
N ALA A 274 17.72 -9.86 -3.71
CA ALA A 274 17.58 -9.00 -4.89
C ALA A 274 18.94 -8.47 -5.38
N GLY A 275 19.16 -8.49 -6.68
CA GLY A 275 20.38 -7.99 -7.33
C GLY A 275 20.24 -6.58 -7.88
N THR A 276 21.21 -5.71 -7.56
CA THR A 276 21.50 -4.47 -8.30
C THR A 276 22.73 -4.68 -9.19
N ASP A 277 23.10 -3.66 -9.98
CA ASP A 277 24.36 -3.70 -10.75
C ASP A 277 25.60 -3.77 -9.83
N ASP A 278 25.47 -3.33 -8.57
CA ASP A 278 26.57 -3.24 -7.59
C ASP A 278 26.62 -4.42 -6.61
N GLY A 279 25.64 -5.33 -6.63
CA GLY A 279 25.68 -6.55 -5.84
C GLY A 279 24.32 -7.10 -5.42
N VAL A 280 24.37 -8.11 -4.56
CA VAL A 280 23.20 -8.82 -4.03
C VAL A 280 22.85 -8.30 -2.63
N HIS A 281 21.55 -8.14 -2.40
CA HIS A 281 20.96 -7.64 -1.17
C HIS A 281 20.04 -8.71 -0.59
N GLU A 282 20.28 -9.08 0.66
CA GLU A 282 19.48 -10.07 1.40
C GLU A 282 18.78 -9.38 2.57
N ILE A 283 17.46 -9.46 2.60
CA ILE A 283 16.60 -8.81 3.59
C ILE A 283 15.70 -9.87 4.22
N GLU A 284 15.64 -9.88 5.55
CA GLU A 284 14.74 -10.77 6.29
C GLU A 284 13.62 -9.94 6.89
N GLY A 285 12.38 -10.44 6.85
CA GLY A 285 11.20 -9.79 7.41
C GLY A 285 10.47 -10.70 8.40
N ARG A 286 10.00 -10.15 9.51
CA ARG A 286 9.15 -10.82 10.51
C ARG A 286 7.91 -9.98 10.72
N VAL A 287 6.74 -10.58 10.47
CA VAL A 287 5.45 -9.91 10.58
C VAL A 287 5.09 -9.80 12.06
N LEU A 288 4.78 -8.58 12.51
CA LEU A 288 4.49 -8.27 13.92
C LEU A 288 3.00 -8.35 14.21
N SER A 289 2.20 -7.83 13.28
CA SER A 289 0.73 -7.83 13.35
C SER A 289 0.19 -7.71 11.93
N LEU A 290 -0.84 -8.49 11.62
CA LEU A 290 -1.39 -8.62 10.27
C LEU A 290 -2.90 -8.54 10.34
N ILE A 291 -3.51 -7.71 9.49
CA ILE A 291 -4.96 -7.65 9.32
C ILE A 291 -5.35 -8.19 7.94
N PRO A 292 -6.18 -9.25 7.85
CA PRO A 292 -6.69 -9.75 6.60
C PRO A 292 -7.94 -8.96 6.18
N LEU A 293 -7.91 -8.43 4.97
CA LEU A 293 -8.96 -7.69 4.31
C LEU A 293 -9.46 -8.46 3.09
N ARG A 294 -10.64 -8.08 2.58
CA ARG A 294 -11.19 -8.68 1.37
C ARG A 294 -12.00 -7.71 0.54
N ASN A 295 -11.95 -7.91 -0.77
CA ASN A 295 -12.85 -7.31 -1.74
C ASN A 295 -13.67 -8.42 -2.42
N ARG A 296 -14.97 -8.22 -2.58
CA ARG A 296 -15.86 -9.15 -3.28
C ARG A 296 -16.62 -8.41 -4.37
N ARG A 297 -16.63 -8.99 -5.56
CA ARG A 297 -17.37 -8.49 -6.72
C ARG A 297 -18.09 -9.65 -7.40
N LYS A 298 -19.27 -9.38 -7.98
CA LYS A 298 -19.93 -10.32 -8.89
C LYS A 298 -19.52 -10.01 -10.33
N ASN A 299 -19.12 -11.03 -11.08
CA ASN A 299 -18.90 -10.90 -12.53
C ASN A 299 -20.25 -10.91 -13.28
N GLU A 300 -20.23 -10.76 -14.61
CA GLU A 300 -21.45 -10.77 -15.44
C GLU A 300 -22.18 -12.12 -15.43
N ALA A 301 -21.45 -13.23 -15.21
CA ALA A 301 -22.03 -14.57 -15.06
C ALA A 301 -22.67 -14.80 -13.67
N GLY A 302 -22.47 -13.90 -12.71
CA GLY A 302 -22.99 -13.97 -11.35
C GLY A 302 -22.08 -14.65 -10.33
N ASP A 303 -20.89 -15.11 -10.74
CA ASP A 303 -19.89 -15.70 -9.85
C ASP A 303 -19.30 -14.63 -8.93
N VAL A 304 -19.04 -15.00 -7.68
CA VAL A 304 -18.39 -14.13 -6.71
C VAL A 304 -16.88 -14.27 -6.86
N LEU A 305 -16.24 -13.21 -7.33
CA LEU A 305 -14.80 -13.04 -7.29
C LEU A 305 -14.40 -12.55 -5.89
N GLU A 306 -13.48 -13.27 -5.25
CA GLU A 306 -12.95 -12.93 -3.93
C GLU A 306 -11.46 -12.62 -4.02
N THR A 307 -11.13 -11.37 -3.74
CA THR A 307 -9.76 -10.88 -3.59
C THR A 307 -9.48 -10.75 -2.10
N ARG A 308 -8.39 -11.35 -1.64
CA ARG A 308 -7.87 -11.17 -0.29
C ARG A 308 -6.67 -10.24 -0.32
N ILE A 309 -6.57 -9.36 0.67
CA ILE A 309 -5.43 -8.48 0.86
C ILE A 309 -5.00 -8.65 2.31
N THR A 310 -3.77 -9.07 2.57
CA THR A 310 -3.23 -9.14 3.94
C THR A 310 -2.24 -8.02 4.15
N GLU A 311 -2.49 -7.23 5.18
CA GLU A 311 -1.74 -6.01 5.50
C GLU A 311 -0.90 -6.27 6.75
N GLY A 312 0.37 -6.62 6.55
CA GLY A 312 1.29 -6.92 7.64
C GLY A 312 2.21 -5.75 7.99
N MET A 313 2.19 -5.30 9.25
CA MET A 313 3.30 -4.52 9.79
C MET A 313 4.48 -5.44 10.02
N THR A 314 5.62 -5.13 9.39
CA THR A 314 6.75 -6.05 9.31
C THR A 314 8.02 -5.37 9.79
N GLU A 315 8.73 -6.04 10.69
CA GLU A 315 10.10 -5.70 11.08
C GLU A 315 11.05 -6.32 10.05
N TYR A 316 11.93 -5.51 9.47
CA TYR A 316 12.91 -5.95 8.49
C TYR A 316 14.34 -5.85 9.04
N ARG A 317 15.22 -6.74 8.58
CA ARG A 317 16.64 -6.77 8.92
C ARG A 317 17.49 -6.77 7.65
N TYR A 318 18.44 -5.85 7.59
CA TYR A 318 19.37 -5.73 6.46
C TYR A 318 20.71 -5.18 6.94
N ARG A 319 21.80 -5.94 6.70
CA ARG A 319 23.19 -5.58 7.06
C ARG A 319 23.33 -5.01 8.49
N GLY A 320 22.68 -5.65 9.46
CA GLY A 320 22.71 -5.26 10.87
C GLY A 320 21.79 -4.10 11.25
N ARG A 321 21.11 -3.46 10.29
CA ARG A 321 20.05 -2.47 10.56
C ARG A 321 18.71 -3.16 10.73
N VAL A 322 17.91 -2.60 11.64
CA VAL A 322 16.50 -2.94 11.82
C VAL A 322 15.67 -1.81 11.20
N GLY A 323 14.69 -2.19 10.41
CA GLY A 323 13.76 -1.30 9.74
C GLY A 323 12.33 -1.80 9.91
N TYR A 324 11.38 -0.99 9.44
CA TYR A 324 9.95 -1.31 9.48
C TYR A 324 9.28 -0.90 8.18
N GLY A 325 8.17 -1.55 7.88
CA GLY A 325 7.39 -1.25 6.70
C GLY A 325 6.17 -2.15 6.61
N MET A 326 5.60 -2.20 5.41
CA MET A 326 4.48 -3.09 5.10
C MET A 326 4.97 -4.33 4.37
N SER A 327 4.27 -5.44 4.59
CA SER A 327 4.22 -6.55 3.64
C SER A 327 2.76 -6.75 3.25
N GLU A 328 2.38 -6.23 2.09
CA GLU A 328 1.02 -6.30 1.57
C GLU A 328 0.92 -7.36 0.47
N TYR A 329 0.06 -8.36 0.71
CA TYR A 329 -0.11 -9.48 -0.21
C TYR A 329 -1.54 -9.48 -0.70
N LEU A 330 -1.72 -9.27 -2.01
CA LEU A 330 -3.00 -9.41 -2.67
C LEU A 330 -3.04 -10.74 -3.41
N ASP A 331 -4.10 -11.50 -3.24
CA ASP A 331 -4.36 -12.74 -3.96
C ASP A 331 -5.83 -12.83 -4.37
N GLN A 332 -6.09 -13.30 -5.59
CA GLN A 332 -7.38 -13.93 -5.85
C GLN A 332 -7.46 -15.27 -5.10
N ILE A 333 -8.63 -15.57 -4.51
CA ILE A 333 -8.87 -16.81 -3.79
C ILE A 333 -9.48 -17.83 -4.76
N ILE A 334 -8.71 -18.89 -5.05
CA ILE A 334 -9.08 -19.95 -5.99
C ILE A 334 -9.16 -21.25 -5.21
N HIS A 335 -10.33 -21.90 -5.25
CA HIS A 335 -10.60 -23.13 -4.48
C HIS A 335 -10.29 -23.02 -2.98
N GLY A 336 -10.41 -21.80 -2.41
CA GLY A 336 -10.15 -21.54 -0.98
C GLY A 336 -8.70 -21.19 -0.65
N GLU A 337 -7.81 -21.10 -1.64
CA GLU A 337 -6.39 -20.84 -1.45
C GLU A 337 -5.94 -19.58 -2.21
N PRO A 338 -4.90 -18.88 -1.73
CA PRO A 338 -4.37 -17.72 -2.42
C PRO A 338 -3.61 -18.11 -3.69
N ALA A 339 -3.91 -17.44 -4.79
CA ALA A 339 -3.32 -17.71 -6.10
C ALA A 339 -1.78 -17.66 -6.12
N GLY A 340 -1.17 -16.75 -5.35
CA GLY A 340 0.28 -16.58 -5.31
C GLY A 340 1.02 -17.38 -4.23
N LYS A 341 0.40 -18.40 -3.61
CA LYS A 341 0.98 -19.12 -2.45
C LYS A 341 2.32 -19.82 -2.72
N GLU A 342 2.60 -20.19 -3.96
CA GLU A 342 3.83 -20.91 -4.36
C GLU A 342 4.94 -19.98 -4.88
N LYS A 343 4.64 -18.69 -5.03
CA LYS A 343 5.45 -17.72 -5.79
C LYS A 343 5.67 -16.40 -5.03
N GLY A 344 5.24 -16.36 -3.78
CA GLY A 344 5.59 -15.35 -2.79
C GLY A 344 6.08 -16.07 -1.56
#